data_AF-A0A354RC54-F1
#
_entry.id   AF-A0A354RC54-F1
#
_cell.length_a   1.000
_cell.length_b   1.000
_cell.length_c   1.000
_cell.angle_alpha   90.00
_cell.angle_beta   90.00
_cell.angle_gamma   90.00
#
_symmetry.space_group_name_H-M   'P 1'
#
loop_
_entity.id
_entity.type
_entity.pdbx_description
1 polymer ?
#
loop_
_entity_poly.entity_id
_entity_poly.type
_entity_poly.pdbx_seq_one_letter_code
_entity_poly.pdbx_strand_id
1 'polypeptide(L)'
;FVYFRLFHRFEIKGLQNVPTKGAFILASNHLSFIDPPALGCRLPRNLHYFARSTLFSGPLGFLISNLNSIPVNRDHLDLKTLKTVLRVLGEGHPLLVFPEGTRSVNGLLSEGQRGVGLLVAKSSVPVLPARIEGAFEILGKGKLIPRIGRKLQVSYG
;
A
#
# COMPACT_ATOMS: atom_id res chain seq x y z
N PHE A 1 10.42 -8.59 4.92
CA PHE A 1 11.27 -8.12 6.03
C PHE A 1 12.74 -8.48 5.83
N VAL A 2 13.12 -9.78 5.78
CA VAL A 2 14.53 -10.22 5.69
C VAL A 2 15.28 -9.57 4.52
N TYR A 3 14.69 -9.59 3.32
CA TYR A 3 15.26 -8.93 2.14
C TYR A 3 15.61 -7.45 2.39
N PHE A 4 14.65 -6.66 2.89
CA PHE A 4 14.88 -5.24 3.16
C PHE A 4 15.94 -5.02 4.24
N ARG A 5 15.93 -5.83 5.30
CA ARG A 5 16.92 -5.74 6.38
C ARG A 5 18.34 -5.99 5.87
N LEU A 6 18.54 -7.03 5.06
CA LEU A 6 19.86 -7.43 4.57
C LEU A 6 20.40 -6.47 3.51
N PHE A 7 19.54 -6.00 2.60
CA PHE A 7 20.01 -5.29 1.40
C PHE A 7 19.80 -3.77 1.45
N HIS A 8 18.95 -3.25 2.35
CA HIS A 8 18.46 -1.86 2.27
C HIS A 8 18.48 -1.09 3.60
N ARG A 9 19.27 -1.50 4.59
CA ARG A 9 19.36 -0.83 5.92
C ARG A 9 17.98 -0.43 6.46
N PHE A 10 17.06 -1.40 6.43
CA PHE A 10 15.64 -1.14 6.62
C PHE A 10 15.30 -0.70 8.04
N GLU A 11 14.70 0.48 8.18
CA GLU A 11 14.26 1.05 9.44
C GLU A 11 12.74 1.16 9.50
N ILE A 12 12.17 0.83 10.66
CA ILE A 12 10.73 0.96 10.93
C ILE A 12 10.55 1.83 12.16
N LYS A 13 9.68 2.83 12.06
CA LYS A 13 9.29 3.73 13.16
C LYS A 13 7.78 3.70 13.37
N GLY A 14 7.34 3.88 14.61
CA GLY A 14 5.92 4.01 14.94
C GLY A 14 5.10 2.73 14.82
N LEU A 15 5.73 1.54 14.77
CA LEU A 15 5.01 0.27 14.64
C LEU A 15 3.98 0.05 15.76
N GLN A 16 4.24 0.60 16.96
CA GLN A 16 3.34 0.57 18.10
C GLN A 16 2.02 1.33 17.89
N ASN A 17 1.97 2.24 16.91
CA ASN A 17 0.75 3.00 16.59
C ASN A 17 -0.22 2.18 15.73
N VAL A 18 0.23 1.05 15.18
CA VAL A 18 -0.60 0.21 14.31
C VAL A 18 -1.70 -0.47 15.13
N PRO A 19 -2.99 -0.28 14.79
CA PRO A 19 -4.08 -0.97 15.45
C PRO A 19 -3.93 -2.50 15.37
N THR A 20 -3.97 -3.16 16.52
CA THR A 20 -3.87 -4.63 16.60
C THR A 20 -5.22 -5.30 16.38
N LYS A 21 -6.34 -4.58 16.53
CA LYS A 21 -7.72 -5.06 16.35
C LYS A 21 -8.54 -4.09 15.50
N GLY A 22 -9.62 -4.60 14.92
CA GLY A 22 -10.51 -3.82 14.05
C GLY A 22 -9.90 -3.52 12.68
N ALA A 23 -10.68 -2.81 11.86
CA ALA A 23 -10.27 -2.28 10.57
C ALA A 23 -9.63 -0.90 10.72
N PHE A 24 -8.74 -0.59 9.79
CA PHE A 24 -8.16 0.74 9.62
C PHE A 24 -7.71 0.90 8.16
N ILE A 25 -7.61 2.14 7.71
CA ILE A 25 -7.02 2.49 6.42
C ILE A 25 -5.58 2.92 6.67
N LEU A 26 -4.62 2.17 6.15
CA LEU A 26 -3.22 2.57 6.08
C LEU A 26 -3.05 3.47 4.85
N ALA A 27 -2.80 4.76 5.04
CA ALA A 27 -2.64 5.71 3.94
C ALA A 27 -1.16 6.07 3.78
N SER A 28 -0.55 5.74 2.64
CA SER A 28 0.88 6.02 2.40
C SER A 28 1.17 6.61 1.02
N ASN A 29 2.32 7.27 0.89
CA ASN A 29 2.84 7.72 -0.40
C ASN A 29 3.31 6.53 -1.26
N HIS A 30 3.33 6.71 -2.59
CA HIS A 30 3.65 5.62 -3.51
C HIS A 30 4.86 5.94 -4.39
N LEU A 31 6.00 5.29 -4.12
CA LEU A 31 7.29 5.51 -4.76
C LEU A 31 7.74 4.35 -5.66
N SER A 32 7.38 3.11 -5.31
CA SER A 32 7.91 1.90 -5.95
C SER A 32 6.96 0.70 -5.88
N PHE A 33 7.28 -0.36 -6.63
CA PHE A 33 6.65 -1.66 -6.46
C PHE A 33 6.97 -2.33 -5.12
N ILE A 34 8.04 -1.90 -4.45
CA ILE A 34 8.43 -2.46 -3.15
C ILE A 34 7.64 -1.85 -1.97
N ASP A 35 6.81 -0.84 -2.19
CA ASP A 35 6.12 -0.16 -1.09
C ASP A 35 5.12 -1.07 -0.36
N PRO A 36 4.20 -1.79 -1.03
CA PRO A 36 3.28 -2.69 -0.33
C PRO A 36 3.98 -3.73 0.55
N PRO A 37 4.99 -4.48 0.06
CA PRO A 37 5.71 -5.41 0.93
C PRO A 37 6.54 -4.72 2.00
N ALA A 38 7.11 -3.54 1.76
CA ALA A 38 7.83 -2.80 2.80
C ALA A 38 6.90 -2.35 3.93
N LEU A 39 5.74 -1.78 3.59
CA LEU A 39 4.71 -1.33 4.53
C LEU A 39 4.04 -2.48 5.28
N GLY A 40 3.87 -3.65 4.66
CA GLY A 40 3.16 -4.77 5.27
C GLY A 40 4.04 -5.74 6.08
N CYS A 41 5.34 -5.85 5.78
CA CYS A 41 6.12 -7.01 6.20
C CYS A 41 6.40 -7.16 7.71
N ARG A 42 6.11 -6.15 8.53
CA ARG A 42 6.23 -6.23 9.99
C ARG A 42 4.91 -5.99 10.72
N LEU A 43 3.83 -5.73 9.98
CA LEU A 43 2.53 -5.47 10.57
C LEU A 43 2.00 -6.76 11.24
N PRO A 44 1.30 -6.62 12.38
CA PRO A 44 0.66 -7.76 13.05
C PRO A 44 -0.61 -8.23 12.34
N ARG A 45 -1.03 -7.56 11.25
CA ARG A 45 -2.27 -7.80 10.52
C ARG A 45 -2.00 -7.90 9.03
N ASN A 46 -2.73 -8.79 8.36
CA ASN A 46 -2.70 -8.88 6.90
C ASN A 46 -3.49 -7.72 6.30
N LEU A 47 -2.82 -6.90 5.50
CA LEU A 47 -3.44 -5.82 4.74
C LEU A 47 -4.20 -6.38 3.53
N HIS A 48 -5.30 -5.71 3.17
CA HIS A 48 -5.88 -5.78 1.85
C HIS A 48 -5.28 -4.71 0.96
N TYR A 49 -5.16 -5.02 -0.34
CA TYR A 49 -4.50 -4.14 -1.30
C TYR A 49 -5.40 -3.90 -2.50
N PHE A 50 -5.30 -2.72 -3.10
CA PHE A 50 -5.81 -2.52 -4.44
C PHE A 50 -4.83 -3.10 -5.46
N ALA A 51 -5.30 -4.00 -6.31
CA ALA A 51 -4.52 -4.52 -7.42
C ALA A 51 -5.25 -4.21 -8.73
N ARG A 52 -4.49 -3.82 -9.76
CA ARG A 52 -5.07 -3.58 -11.08
C ARG A 52 -5.70 -4.88 -11.59
N SER A 53 -6.93 -4.81 -12.07
CA SER A 53 -7.66 -5.97 -12.62
C SER A 53 -6.84 -6.76 -13.66
N THR A 54 -6.04 -6.09 -14.48
CA THR A 54 -5.15 -6.71 -15.48
C THR A 54 -4.01 -7.54 -14.88
N LEU A 55 -3.69 -7.39 -13.59
CA LEU A 55 -2.64 -8.17 -12.93
C LEU A 55 -3.14 -9.54 -12.44
N PHE A 56 -4.45 -9.79 -12.49
CA PHE A 56 -5.05 -11.05 -12.09
C PHE A 56 -4.98 -12.14 -13.18
N SER A 57 -4.36 -11.87 -14.33
CA SER A 57 -4.12 -12.85 -15.39
C SER A 57 -2.68 -13.42 -15.34
N GLY A 58 -2.54 -14.69 -15.73
CA GLY A 58 -1.25 -15.40 -15.78
C GLY A 58 -0.68 -15.81 -14.41
N PRO A 59 0.60 -16.24 -14.35
CA PRO A 59 1.23 -16.75 -13.12
C PRO A 59 1.27 -15.73 -11.97
N LEU A 60 1.36 -14.44 -12.31
CA LEU A 60 1.34 -13.35 -11.33
C LEU A 60 -0.06 -13.17 -10.71
N GLY A 61 -1.11 -13.51 -11.46
CA GLY A 61 -2.50 -13.47 -11.00
C GLY A 61 -2.78 -14.45 -9.86
N PHE A 62 -2.20 -15.65 -9.90
CA PHE A 62 -2.31 -16.62 -8.80
C PHE A 62 -1.70 -16.07 -7.50
N LEU A 63 -0.52 -15.45 -7.58
CA LEU A 63 0.12 -14.82 -6.43
C LEU A 63 -0.71 -13.66 -5.87
N ILE A 64 -1.18 -12.75 -6.73
CA ILE A 64 -1.96 -11.58 -6.32
C ILE A 64 -3.31 -11.96 -5.73
N SER A 65 -3.95 -13.00 -6.28
CA SER A 65 -5.23 -13.51 -5.77
C SER A 65 -5.11 -14.07 -4.35
N ASN A 66 -3.93 -14.59 -3.98
CA ASN A 66 -3.63 -15.08 -2.63
C ASN A 66 -3.18 -13.96 -1.65
N LEU A 67 -3.06 -12.72 -2.12
CA LEU A 67 -2.56 -11.57 -1.34
C LEU A 67 -3.68 -10.60 -0.95
N ASN A 68 -4.88 -11.08 -0.62
CA ASN A 68 -6.00 -10.23 -0.15
C ASN A 68 -6.25 -9.01 -1.07
N SER A 69 -6.11 -9.21 -2.38
CA SER A 69 -6.12 -8.13 -3.35
C SER A 69 -7.53 -7.87 -3.88
N ILE A 70 -7.95 -6.61 -3.81
CA ILE A 70 -9.22 -6.09 -4.34
C ILE A 70 -8.94 -5.58 -5.76
N PRO A 71 -9.58 -6.15 -6.80
CA PRO A 71 -9.38 -5.72 -8.18
C PRO A 71 -9.95 -4.32 -8.40
N VAL A 72 -9.17 -3.44 -9.02
CA VAL A 72 -9.59 -2.07 -9.35
C VAL A 72 -9.21 -1.69 -10.77
N ASN A 73 -10.03 -0.81 -11.36
CA ASN A 73 -9.69 -0.09 -12.57
C ASN A 73 -9.02 1.23 -12.18
N ARG A 74 -7.90 1.55 -12.85
CA ARG A 74 -7.02 2.66 -12.45
C ARG A 74 -7.64 4.04 -12.64
N ASP A 75 -8.60 4.15 -13.55
CA ASP A 75 -9.14 5.43 -13.97
C ASP A 75 -10.21 5.92 -12.99
N HIS A 76 -10.97 5.02 -12.37
CA HIS A 76 -12.03 5.37 -11.42
C HIS A 76 -12.26 4.27 -10.38
N LEU A 77 -12.39 4.67 -9.10
CA LEU A 77 -12.98 3.82 -8.07
C LEU A 77 -14.47 3.68 -8.38
N ASP A 78 -14.86 2.58 -9.01
CA ASP A 78 -16.27 2.34 -9.32
C ASP A 78 -17.07 2.02 -8.04
N LEU A 79 -18.40 2.16 -8.12
CA LEU A 79 -19.29 1.91 -6.98
C LEU A 79 -19.20 0.46 -6.49
N LYS A 80 -18.88 -0.49 -7.37
CA LYS A 80 -18.70 -1.91 -7.03
C LYS A 80 -17.47 -2.12 -6.16
N THR A 81 -16.35 -1.50 -6.53
CA THR A 81 -15.11 -1.50 -5.76
C THR A 81 -15.35 -0.84 -4.42
N LEU A 82 -15.98 0.34 -4.38
CA LEU A 82 -16.28 1.03 -3.13
C LEU A 82 -17.10 0.14 -2.18
N LYS A 83 -18.17 -0.50 -2.67
CA LYS A 83 -18.97 -1.46 -1.87
C LYS A 83 -18.12 -2.63 -1.36
N THR A 84 -17.24 -3.18 -2.19
CA THR A 84 -16.35 -4.28 -1.81
C THR A 84 -15.40 -3.85 -0.69
N VAL A 85 -14.80 -2.67 -0.83
CA VAL A 85 -13.88 -2.13 0.18
C VAL A 85 -14.60 -1.85 1.49
N LEU A 86 -15.78 -1.23 1.44
CA LEU A 86 -16.58 -0.97 2.64
C LEU A 86 -16.98 -2.26 3.35
N ARG A 87 -17.26 -3.34 2.61
CA ARG A 87 -17.50 -4.67 3.19
C ARG A 87 -16.25 -5.23 3.87
N VAL A 88 -15.09 -5.19 3.21
CA VAL A 88 -13.81 -5.64 3.78
C VAL A 88 -13.46 -4.88 5.07
N LEU A 89 -13.67 -3.57 5.07
CA LEU A 89 -13.49 -2.74 6.28
C LEU A 89 -14.52 -3.08 7.36
N GLY A 90 -15.79 -3.31 6.98
CA GLY A 90 -16.86 -3.74 7.89
C GLY A 90 -16.62 -5.10 8.54
N GLU A 91 -15.91 -6.00 7.84
CA GLU A 91 -15.46 -7.31 8.35
C GLU A 91 -14.24 -7.19 9.28
N GLY A 92 -13.74 -5.98 9.55
CA GLY A 92 -12.65 -5.73 10.50
C GLY A 92 -11.25 -5.91 9.89
N HIS A 93 -11.15 -5.94 8.56
CA HIS A 93 -9.88 -6.09 7.87
C HIS A 93 -9.24 -4.73 7.52
N PRO A 94 -7.92 -4.57 7.67
CA PRO A 94 -7.24 -3.34 7.28
C PRO A 94 -6.99 -3.26 5.78
N LEU A 95 -6.92 -2.02 5.27
CA LEU A 95 -6.73 -1.72 3.86
C LEU A 95 -5.54 -0.78 3.65
N LEU A 96 -4.63 -1.13 2.74
CA LEU A 96 -3.60 -0.20 2.26
C LEU A 96 -4.13 0.62 1.09
N VAL A 97 -3.98 1.94 1.21
CA VAL A 97 -4.34 2.91 0.18
C VAL A 97 -3.15 3.82 -0.09
N PHE A 98 -2.92 4.04 -1.38
CA PHE A 98 -2.01 5.07 -1.87
C PHE A 98 -2.84 6.23 -2.40
N PRO A 99 -2.98 7.35 -1.68
CA PRO A 99 -3.87 8.44 -2.09
C PRO A 99 -3.59 8.96 -3.50
N GLU A 100 -2.33 8.94 -3.93
CA GLU A 100 -1.87 9.37 -5.26
C GLU A 100 -2.42 8.48 -6.41
N GLY A 101 -2.81 7.23 -6.12
CA GLY A 101 -3.33 6.25 -7.09
C GLY A 101 -2.31 5.72 -8.11
N THR A 102 -1.12 6.30 -8.18
CA THR A 102 -0.02 5.86 -9.04
C THR A 102 1.32 6.09 -8.35
N ARG A 103 2.36 5.38 -8.82
CA ARG A 103 3.72 5.59 -8.33
C ARG A 103 4.25 6.92 -8.83
N SER A 104 4.93 7.63 -7.94
CA SER A 104 5.67 8.85 -8.24
C SER A 104 6.67 8.65 -9.38
N VAL A 105 6.77 9.65 -10.24
CA VAL A 105 7.71 9.70 -11.37
C VAL A 105 9.05 10.31 -10.98
N ASN A 106 9.08 11.11 -9.92
CA ASN A 106 10.22 11.91 -9.49
C ASN A 106 10.58 11.72 -8.00
N GLY A 107 9.86 10.86 -7.28
CA GLY A 107 10.06 10.62 -5.85
C GLY A 107 9.34 11.62 -4.93
N LEU A 108 8.62 12.59 -5.50
CA LEU A 108 7.84 13.57 -4.76
C LEU A 108 6.38 13.10 -4.57
N LEU A 109 5.72 13.68 -3.57
CA LEU A 109 4.29 13.47 -3.32
C LEU A 109 3.47 14.11 -4.43
N SER A 110 2.50 13.35 -4.94
CA SER A 110 1.49 13.83 -5.88
C SER A 110 0.20 14.20 -5.18
N GLU A 111 -0.72 14.86 -5.91
CA GLU A 111 -2.06 15.13 -5.42
C GLU A 111 -2.84 13.82 -5.14
N GLY A 112 -3.60 13.81 -4.05
CA GLY A 112 -4.46 12.69 -3.70
C GLY A 112 -5.72 12.63 -4.55
N GLN A 113 -6.14 11.43 -4.94
CA GLN A 113 -7.38 11.22 -5.69
C GLN A 113 -8.61 11.43 -4.82
N ARG A 114 -9.60 12.17 -5.35
CA ARG A 114 -10.90 12.43 -4.68
C ARG A 114 -11.62 11.15 -4.24
N GLY A 115 -11.53 10.07 -5.02
CA GLY A 115 -12.15 8.78 -4.70
C GLY A 115 -11.64 8.17 -3.39
N VAL A 116 -10.38 8.40 -3.04
CA VAL A 116 -9.80 7.96 -1.75
C VAL A 116 -10.40 8.77 -0.60
N GLY A 117 -10.57 10.08 -0.79
CA GLY A 117 -11.26 10.93 0.19
C GLY A 117 -12.70 10.47 0.44
N LEU A 118 -13.45 10.12 -0.62
CA LEU A 118 -14.80 9.56 -0.50
C LEU A 118 -14.79 8.24 0.28
N LEU A 119 -13.85 7.34 -0.01
CA LEU A 119 -13.71 6.07 0.70
C LEU A 119 -13.49 6.31 2.20
N VAL A 120 -12.53 7.16 2.56
CA VAL A 120 -12.25 7.50 3.97
C VAL A 120 -13.51 8.04 4.64
N ALA A 121 -14.16 9.03 4.02
CA ALA A 121 -15.37 9.65 4.56
C ALA A 121 -16.55 8.66 4.72
N LYS A 122 -16.66 7.65 3.86
CA LYS A 122 -17.75 6.64 3.92
C LYS A 122 -17.44 5.45 4.82
N SER A 123 -16.17 5.18 5.09
CA SER A 123 -15.74 4.00 5.84
C SER A 123 -15.95 4.09 7.34
N SER A 124 -15.87 5.30 7.91
CA SER A 124 -15.91 5.53 9.36
C SER A 124 -14.88 4.72 10.16
N VAL A 125 -13.79 4.25 9.53
CA VAL A 125 -12.69 3.55 10.21
C VAL A 125 -11.51 4.51 10.45
N PRO A 126 -10.64 4.23 11.44
CA PRO A 126 -9.43 5.01 11.66
C PRO A 126 -8.54 5.02 10.42
N VAL A 127 -7.93 6.18 10.14
CA VAL A 127 -6.86 6.31 9.13
C VAL A 127 -5.53 6.37 9.86
N LEU A 128 -4.67 5.41 9.58
CA LEU A 128 -3.28 5.39 10.02
C LEU A 128 -2.40 5.98 8.91
N PRO A 129 -1.87 7.20 9.06
CA PRO A 129 -0.91 7.74 8.09
C PRO A 129 0.40 6.95 8.17
N ALA A 130 1.02 6.71 7.02
CA ALA A 130 2.35 6.13 6.95
C ALA A 130 3.18 6.77 5.84
N ARG A 131 4.49 6.80 6.03
CA ARG A 131 5.43 7.36 5.06
C ARG A 131 6.49 6.34 4.71
N ILE A 132 6.78 6.20 3.44
CA ILE A 132 7.90 5.41 2.91
C ILE A 132 8.94 6.33 2.27
N GLU A 133 10.20 6.11 2.60
CA GLU A 133 11.34 6.90 2.10
C GLU A 133 12.44 5.97 1.59
N GLY A 134 13.14 6.37 0.53
CA GLY A 134 14.24 5.59 -0.07
C GLY A 134 13.80 4.56 -1.13
N ALA A 135 12.50 4.28 -1.23
CA ALA A 135 11.98 3.28 -2.16
C ALA A 135 12.13 3.69 -3.64
N PHE A 136 12.09 4.99 -3.95
CA PHE A 136 12.29 5.52 -5.30
C PHE A 136 13.75 5.35 -5.78
N GLU A 137 14.70 5.55 -4.88
CA GLU A 137 16.13 5.39 -5.12
C GLU A 137 16.46 3.91 -5.37
N ILE A 138 15.80 3.01 -4.63
CA ILE A 138 15.94 1.55 -4.76
C ILE A 138 15.36 1.08 -6.10
N LEU A 139 14.07 1.32 -6.36
CA LEU A 139 13.37 0.80 -7.54
C LEU A 139 12.23 1.73 -8.00
N GLY A 140 12.56 2.98 -8.29
CA GLY A 140 11.61 3.94 -8.86
C GLY A 140 11.01 3.49 -10.20
N LYS A 141 9.92 4.15 -10.61
CA LYS A 141 9.19 3.85 -11.84
C LYS A 141 10.13 3.85 -13.06
N GLY A 142 10.00 2.84 -13.92
CA GLY A 142 10.84 2.66 -15.11
C GLY A 142 12.13 1.89 -14.87
N LYS A 143 12.55 1.67 -13.61
CA LYS A 143 13.70 0.82 -13.28
C LYS A 143 13.28 -0.65 -13.19
N LEU A 144 14.15 -1.53 -13.69
CA LEU A 144 13.94 -2.98 -13.65
C LEU A 144 14.74 -3.67 -12.54
N ILE A 145 15.88 -3.10 -12.15
CA ILE A 145 16.81 -3.71 -11.20
C ILE A 145 16.89 -2.85 -9.93
N PRO A 146 16.70 -3.43 -8.73
CA PRO A 146 16.79 -2.70 -7.47
C PRO A 146 18.23 -2.35 -7.14
N ARG A 147 18.47 -1.10 -6.72
CA ARG A 147 19.79 -0.65 -6.23
C ARG A 147 20.00 -1.07 -4.78
N ILE A 148 20.93 -1.98 -4.56
CA ILE A 148 21.31 -2.50 -3.24
C ILE A 148 22.08 -1.44 -2.42
N GLY A 149 21.99 -1.51 -1.10
CA GLY A 149 22.72 -0.66 -0.14
C GLY A 149 22.07 0.71 0.13
N ARG A 150 20.96 1.03 -0.54
CA ARG A 150 20.19 2.25 -0.30
C ARG A 150 19.33 2.09 0.96
N LYS A 151 19.19 3.17 1.72
CA LYS A 151 18.38 3.15 2.95
C LYS A 151 16.90 3.10 2.58
N LEU A 152 16.13 2.26 3.27
CA LEU A 152 14.68 2.21 3.22
C LEU A 152 14.13 2.52 4.62
N GLN A 153 13.19 3.45 4.73
CA GLN A 153 12.52 3.73 6.00
C GLN A 153 11.00 3.70 5.81
N VAL A 154 10.31 3.08 6.77
CA VAL A 154 8.86 3.16 6.93
C VAL A 154 8.54 3.77 8.28
N SER A 155 7.67 4.77 8.30
CA SER A 155 7.17 5.41 9.52
C SER A 155 5.66 5.34 9.56
N TYR A 156 5.09 4.83 10.65
CA TYR A 156 3.66 4.89 10.94
C TYR A 156 3.41 6.04 11.92
N GLY A 157 2.43 6.89 11.60
CA GLY A 157 2.07 8.05 12.42
C GLY A 157 1.15 7.73 13.57
#